data_AF-A0A7K0MGH2-F1
#
_entry.id   AF-A0A7K0MGH2-F1
#
_cell.length_a   1.000
_cell.length_b   1.000
_cell.length_c   1.000
_cell.angle_alpha   90.00
_cell.angle_beta   90.00
_cell.angle_gamma   90.00
#
_symmetry.space_group_name_H-M   'P 1'
#
loop_
_entity.id
_entity.type
_entity.pdbx_description
1 polymer ?
#
loop_
_entity_poly.entity_id
_entity_poly.type
_entity_poly.pdbx_seq_one_letter_code
_entity_poly.pdbx_strand_id
1 'polypeptide(L)'
;QLEIMPMPTQERPSAQPWPMYPMIYRVSSAHEEHDNRLFAVSTEKFIGDEFGNVRALSIIETRMVNGKFEPVPGTEKEIPADFVFLAMGFIGPEKSPLLTQLEVELDDRGNIRRNENFETTTEGVFVCGDAGRGQSLIVWAIAEGRSAAAAVDTYLTGRTQLPAPIPPTARPMMV
;
A
#
# COMPACT_ATOMS: atom_id res chain seq x y z
N GLN A 1 -16.39 -3.97 7.53
CA GLN A 1 -15.30 -3.71 6.56
C GLN A 1 -15.65 -4.39 5.23
N LEU A 2 -15.39 -3.74 4.09
CA LEU A 2 -15.63 -4.31 2.76
C LEU A 2 -14.30 -4.73 2.14
N GLU A 3 -14.21 -5.94 1.61
CA GLU A 3 -13.02 -6.52 0.98
C GLU A 3 -13.38 -6.97 -0.44
N ILE A 4 -12.60 -6.51 -1.42
CA ILE A 4 -12.80 -6.85 -2.83
C ILE A 4 -12.29 -8.26 -3.13
N MET A 5 -11.29 -8.73 -2.38
CA MET A 5 -10.78 -10.09 -2.49
C MET A 5 -11.76 -11.12 -1.91
N PRO A 6 -11.76 -12.35 -2.43
CA PRO A 6 -12.47 -13.44 -1.76
C PRO A 6 -11.87 -13.71 -0.38
N MET A 7 -12.67 -14.36 0.48
CA MET A 7 -12.21 -14.76 1.80
C MET A 7 -10.93 -15.62 1.67
N PRO A 8 -9.82 -15.24 2.34
CA PRO A 8 -8.59 -16.03 2.31
C PRO A 8 -8.76 -17.42 2.95
N THR A 9 -7.84 -18.33 2.67
CA THR A 9 -7.85 -19.68 3.26
C THR A 9 -7.51 -19.65 4.75
N GLN A 10 -8.02 -20.61 5.53
CA GLN A 10 -7.67 -20.73 6.95
C GLN A 10 -6.21 -21.18 7.15
N GLU A 11 -5.72 -22.03 6.24
CA GLU A 11 -4.36 -22.57 6.29
C GLU A 11 -3.48 -21.96 5.21
N ARG A 12 -2.15 -22.02 5.41
CA ARG A 12 -1.15 -21.54 4.46
C ARG A 12 -1.29 -22.32 3.13
N PRO A 13 -1.49 -21.63 2.00
CA PRO A 13 -1.47 -22.28 0.70
C PRO A 13 -0.10 -22.89 0.37
N SER A 14 -0.08 -24.07 -0.24
CA SER A 14 1.17 -24.73 -0.67
C SER A 14 1.98 -23.90 -1.68
N ALA A 15 1.30 -23.08 -2.48
CA ALA A 15 1.92 -22.14 -3.42
C ALA A 15 2.64 -20.96 -2.73
N GLN A 16 2.46 -20.78 -1.42
CA GLN A 16 3.07 -19.70 -0.62
C GLN A 16 3.89 -20.30 0.53
N PRO A 17 4.98 -21.04 0.25
CA PRO A 17 5.79 -21.70 1.29
C PRO A 17 6.57 -20.69 2.13
N TRP A 18 7.02 -21.09 3.32
CA TRP A 18 7.96 -20.29 4.09
C TRP A 18 9.26 -20.08 3.29
N PRO A 19 9.86 -18.87 3.27
CA PRO A 19 9.55 -17.70 4.10
C PRO A 19 8.64 -16.64 3.46
N MET A 20 7.87 -16.98 2.42
CA MET A 20 6.86 -16.07 1.88
C MET A 20 5.78 -15.75 2.92
N TYR A 21 5.26 -14.53 2.85
CA TYR A 21 4.15 -14.11 3.68
C TYR A 21 2.84 -14.64 3.09
N PRO A 22 2.10 -15.51 3.80
CA PRO A 22 0.95 -16.18 3.21
C PRO A 22 -0.32 -15.33 3.34
N MET A 23 -1.18 -15.40 2.33
CA MET A 23 -2.56 -14.91 2.38
C MET A 23 -3.43 -15.93 3.10
N ILE A 24 -3.56 -15.75 4.41
CA ILE A 24 -4.41 -16.55 5.29
C ILE A 24 -5.47 -15.66 5.93
N TYR A 25 -6.60 -16.26 6.31
CA TYR A 25 -7.65 -15.57 7.03
C TYR A 25 -7.13 -15.20 8.41
N ARG A 26 -7.23 -13.91 8.75
CA ARG A 26 -6.77 -13.40 10.04
C ARG A 26 -7.88 -12.66 10.76
N VAL A 27 -7.92 -12.91 12.05
CA VAL A 27 -8.76 -12.19 13.00
C VAL A 27 -7.83 -11.23 13.74
N SER A 28 -8.23 -9.97 13.80
CA SER A 28 -7.54 -8.91 14.54
C SER A 28 -8.42 -8.52 15.72
N SER A 29 -7.89 -7.77 16.69
CA SER A 29 -8.69 -7.33 17.84
C SER A 29 -9.97 -6.61 17.43
N ALA A 30 -9.92 -5.77 16.39
CA ALA A 30 -11.12 -5.08 15.87
C ALA A 30 -12.18 -6.06 15.32
N HIS A 31 -11.75 -7.21 14.78
CA HIS A 31 -12.68 -8.25 14.33
C HIS A 31 -13.28 -9.02 15.50
N GLU A 32 -12.55 -9.19 16.60
CA GLU A 32 -13.06 -9.85 17.81
C GLU A 32 -14.14 -9.00 18.49
N GLU A 33 -14.04 -7.66 18.41
CA GLU A 33 -15.06 -6.74 18.91
C GLU A 33 -16.36 -6.86 18.13
N HIS A 34 -16.29 -6.88 16.79
CA HIS A 34 -17.44 -7.13 15.92
C HIS A 34 -17.00 -7.47 14.49
N ASP A 35 -17.13 -8.74 14.10
CA ASP A 35 -16.80 -9.17 12.73
C ASP A 35 -17.99 -9.00 11.78
N ASN A 36 -18.00 -7.90 11.02
CA ASN A 36 -19.00 -7.61 9.99
C ASN A 36 -18.38 -7.53 8.59
N ARG A 37 -17.30 -8.27 8.35
CA ARG A 37 -16.60 -8.25 7.06
C ARG A 37 -17.47 -8.86 5.95
N LEU A 38 -17.50 -8.17 4.81
CA LEU A 38 -18.02 -8.71 3.57
C LEU A 38 -16.86 -8.85 2.59
N PHE A 39 -16.71 -10.05 2.05
CA PHE A 39 -15.67 -10.40 1.09
C PHE A 39 -16.25 -10.46 -0.32
N ALA A 40 -15.37 -10.37 -1.32
CA ALA A 40 -15.73 -10.41 -2.73
C ALA A 40 -16.79 -9.36 -3.10
N VAL A 41 -16.69 -8.14 -2.56
CA VAL A 41 -17.66 -7.05 -2.85
C VAL A 41 -16.95 -5.80 -3.34
N SER A 42 -17.56 -5.12 -4.31
CA SER A 42 -17.17 -3.78 -4.79
C SER A 42 -18.19 -2.74 -4.31
N THR A 43 -17.72 -1.54 -4.02
CA THR A 43 -18.59 -0.38 -3.76
C THR A 43 -18.81 0.37 -5.06
N GLU A 44 -20.07 0.48 -5.50
CA GLU A 44 -20.43 1.09 -6.78
C GLU A 44 -20.75 2.58 -6.65
N LYS A 45 -21.45 2.96 -5.57
CA LYS A 45 -21.82 4.37 -5.34
C LYS A 45 -22.16 4.67 -3.87
N PHE A 46 -21.92 5.91 -3.49
CA PHE A 46 -22.51 6.53 -2.31
C PHE A 46 -23.94 6.96 -2.63
N ILE A 47 -24.87 6.67 -1.73
CA ILE A 47 -26.26 7.08 -1.84
C ILE A 47 -26.49 8.16 -0.80
N GLY A 48 -26.87 9.36 -1.26
CA GLY A 48 -27.16 10.51 -0.42
C GLY A 48 -28.62 10.58 0.05
N ASP A 49 -28.85 11.32 1.12
CA ASP A 49 -30.16 11.84 1.52
C ASP A 49 -30.47 13.19 0.83
N GLU A 50 -31.62 13.78 1.15
CA GLU A 50 -32.06 15.08 0.61
C GLU A 50 -31.20 16.27 1.09
N PHE A 51 -30.39 16.08 2.13
CA PHE A 51 -29.52 17.09 2.74
C PHE A 51 -28.06 16.98 2.28
N GLY A 52 -27.74 16.01 1.42
CA GLY A 52 -26.40 15.77 0.90
C GLY A 52 -25.51 14.91 1.81
N ASN A 53 -26.06 14.30 2.86
CA ASN A 53 -25.32 13.35 3.69
C ASN A 53 -25.38 11.95 3.09
N VAL A 54 -24.36 11.13 3.32
CA VAL A 54 -24.44 9.71 2.98
C VAL A 54 -25.50 9.02 3.86
N ARG A 55 -26.35 8.20 3.25
CA ARG A 55 -27.31 7.33 3.94
C ARG A 55 -27.06 5.85 3.72
N ALA A 56 -26.41 5.50 2.61
CA ALA A 56 -26.12 4.12 2.26
C ALA A 56 -24.98 3.97 1.25
N LEU A 57 -24.40 2.78 1.20
CA LEU A 57 -23.49 2.31 0.17
C LEU A 57 -24.22 1.32 -0.73
N SER A 58 -24.15 1.53 -2.05
CA SER A 58 -24.51 0.50 -3.01
C SER A 58 -23.29 -0.36 -3.27
N ILE A 59 -23.43 -1.66 -3.07
CA ILE A 59 -22.36 -2.63 -3.33
C ILE A 59 -22.86 -3.73 -4.24
N ILE A 60 -21.92 -4.43 -4.89
CA ILE A 60 -22.17 -5.58 -5.75
C ILE A 60 -21.16 -6.67 -5.43
N GLU A 61 -21.57 -7.94 -5.53
CA GLU A 61 -20.61 -9.03 -5.43
C GLU A 61 -19.72 -9.07 -6.66
N THR A 62 -18.48 -9.51 -6.48
CA THR A 62 -17.46 -9.57 -7.51
C THR A 62 -16.82 -10.94 -7.54
N ARG A 63 -16.30 -11.31 -8.70
CA ARG A 63 -15.50 -12.52 -8.90
C ARG A 63 -14.25 -12.19 -9.69
N MET A 64 -13.17 -12.88 -9.38
CA MET A 64 -11.93 -12.76 -10.14
C MET A 64 -12.04 -13.60 -11.41
N VAL A 65 -12.01 -12.97 -12.58
CA VAL A 65 -11.99 -13.61 -13.90
C VAL A 65 -10.80 -13.07 -14.67
N ASN A 66 -9.87 -13.95 -15.05
CA ASN A 66 -8.67 -13.60 -15.82
C ASN A 66 -7.86 -12.42 -15.23
N GLY A 67 -7.75 -12.36 -13.89
CA GLY A 67 -7.01 -11.31 -13.19
C GLY A 67 -7.72 -9.97 -13.08
N LYS A 68 -9.02 -9.92 -13.41
CA LYS A 68 -9.87 -8.74 -13.21
C LYS A 68 -11.06 -9.07 -12.32
N PHE A 69 -11.47 -8.13 -11.50
CA PHE A 69 -12.73 -8.22 -10.78
C PHE A 69 -13.87 -7.91 -11.74
N GLU A 70 -14.79 -8.87 -11.88
CA GLU A 70 -16.03 -8.70 -12.62
C GLU A 70 -17.22 -8.68 -11.65
N PRO A 71 -18.17 -7.75 -11.80
CA PRO A 71 -19.40 -7.76 -11.02
C PRO A 71 -20.24 -9.01 -11.31
N VAL A 72 -20.99 -9.48 -10.31
CA VAL A 72 -21.98 -10.54 -10.44
C VAL A 72 -23.36 -9.90 -10.55
N PRO A 73 -24.00 -9.84 -11.74
CA PRO A 73 -25.27 -9.15 -11.91
C PRO A 73 -26.38 -9.74 -11.03
N GLY A 74 -27.24 -8.88 -10.47
CA GLY A 74 -28.35 -9.29 -9.61
C GLY A 74 -27.98 -9.48 -8.14
N THR A 75 -26.74 -9.15 -7.74
CA THR A 75 -26.26 -9.23 -6.35
C THR A 75 -26.15 -7.85 -5.68
N GLU A 76 -26.72 -6.82 -6.31
CA GLU A 76 -26.69 -5.46 -5.83
C GLU A 76 -27.43 -5.35 -4.48
N LYS A 77 -26.79 -4.72 -3.50
CA LYS A 77 -27.40 -4.45 -2.19
C LYS A 77 -27.01 -3.08 -1.65
N GLU A 78 -27.91 -2.50 -0.86
CA GLU A 78 -27.65 -1.28 -0.10
C GLU A 78 -27.23 -1.66 1.32
N ILE A 79 -26.14 -1.06 1.80
CA ILE A 79 -25.74 -1.08 3.21
C ILE A 79 -26.02 0.30 3.80
N PRO A 80 -26.93 0.45 4.77
CA PRO A 80 -27.13 1.71 5.47
C PRO A 80 -25.83 2.18 6.14
N ALA A 81 -25.49 3.45 5.96
CA ALA A 81 -24.27 4.05 6.51
C ALA A 81 -24.40 5.57 6.62
N ASP A 82 -24.14 6.09 7.82
CA ASP A 82 -24.06 7.55 8.08
C ASP A 82 -22.64 8.09 7.91
N PHE A 83 -21.63 7.22 7.98
CA PHE A 83 -20.21 7.56 7.82
C PHE A 83 -19.50 6.52 6.97
N VAL A 84 -18.56 6.99 6.15
CA VAL A 84 -17.69 6.14 5.32
C VAL A 84 -16.24 6.52 5.56
N PHE A 85 -15.44 5.55 5.96
CA PHE A 85 -13.99 5.69 6.12
C PHE A 85 -13.27 5.03 4.95
N LEU A 86 -12.56 5.83 4.15
CA LEU A 86 -11.76 5.33 3.04
C LEU A 86 -10.38 4.92 3.54
N ALA A 87 -10.12 3.62 3.60
CA ALA A 87 -8.86 3.03 4.07
C ALA A 87 -8.13 2.29 2.93
N MET A 88 -7.97 2.94 1.77
CA MET A 88 -7.44 2.33 0.53
C MET A 88 -5.91 2.41 0.41
N GLY A 89 -5.23 2.90 1.44
CA GLY A 89 -3.80 3.19 1.40
C GLY A 89 -3.47 4.42 0.54
N PHE A 90 -2.23 4.50 0.10
CA PHE A 90 -1.69 5.62 -0.68
C PHE A 90 -1.12 5.13 -2.03
N ILE A 91 -0.69 6.04 -2.90
CA ILE A 91 0.02 5.68 -4.15
C ILE A 91 1.44 6.26 -4.21
N GLY A 92 1.84 7.02 -3.20
CA GLY A 92 3.12 7.71 -3.16
C GLY A 92 3.04 8.88 -2.18
N PRO A 93 4.12 9.67 -2.04
CA PRO A 93 4.08 10.90 -1.27
C PRO A 93 3.11 11.91 -1.90
N GLU A 94 2.59 12.80 -1.06
CA GLU A 94 1.82 13.94 -1.54
C GLU A 94 2.69 14.79 -2.48
N LYS A 95 2.12 15.17 -3.64
CA LYS A 95 2.77 16.03 -4.64
C LYS A 95 2.76 17.49 -4.17
N SER A 96 3.42 17.73 -3.05
CA SER A 96 3.48 19.01 -2.37
C SER A 96 4.46 19.97 -3.08
N PRO A 97 4.35 21.30 -2.83
CA PRO A 97 5.33 22.28 -3.32
C PRO A 97 6.78 21.95 -2.98
N LEU A 98 7.02 21.20 -1.88
CA LEU A 98 8.35 20.75 -1.49
C LEU A 98 9.01 19.89 -2.57
N LEU A 99 8.28 18.95 -3.18
CA LEU A 99 8.85 18.09 -4.23
C LEU A 99 9.23 18.90 -5.48
N THR A 100 8.44 19.92 -5.79
CA THR A 100 8.74 20.84 -6.89
C THR A 100 9.97 21.68 -6.58
N GLN A 101 10.10 22.18 -5.35
CA GLN A 101 11.25 22.99 -4.91
C GLN A 101 12.56 22.19 -4.83
N LEU A 102 12.47 20.89 -4.52
CA LEU A 102 13.61 19.98 -4.54
C LEU A 102 13.94 19.47 -5.95
N GLU A 103 13.12 19.80 -6.96
CA GLU A 103 13.29 19.39 -8.37
C GLU A 103 13.40 17.86 -8.58
N VAL A 104 12.77 17.08 -7.70
CA VAL A 104 12.84 15.62 -7.76
C VAL A 104 11.81 15.04 -8.72
N GLU A 105 12.19 14.02 -9.49
CA GLU A 105 11.29 13.28 -10.36
C GLU A 105 10.57 12.14 -9.61
N LEU A 106 9.39 11.77 -10.11
CA LEU A 106 8.66 10.57 -9.67
C LEU A 106 8.86 9.41 -10.63
N ASP A 107 8.77 8.18 -10.12
CA ASP A 107 8.68 6.97 -10.92
C ASP A 107 7.25 6.72 -11.45
N ASP A 108 7.08 5.72 -12.31
CA ASP A 108 5.79 5.36 -12.89
C ASP A 108 4.75 4.92 -11.85
N ARG A 109 5.20 4.61 -10.62
CA ARG A 109 4.36 4.24 -9.49
C ARG A 109 4.04 5.42 -8.58
N GLY A 110 4.57 6.62 -8.87
CA GLY A 110 4.34 7.84 -8.10
C GLY A 110 5.26 8.03 -6.90
N ASN A 111 6.29 7.20 -6.72
CA ASN A 111 7.29 7.37 -5.67
C ASN A 111 8.41 8.31 -6.14
N ILE A 112 9.14 8.93 -5.21
CA ILE A 112 10.32 9.73 -5.57
C ILE A 112 11.38 8.80 -6.16
N ARG A 113 11.78 9.09 -7.41
CA ARG A 113 12.77 8.32 -8.15
C ARG A 113 14.11 8.40 -7.44
N ARG A 114 14.82 7.28 -7.36
CA ARG A 114 16.16 7.18 -6.79
C ARG A 114 17.06 6.19 -7.52
N ASN A 115 18.36 6.39 -7.44
CA ASN A 115 19.38 5.50 -7.98
C ASN A 115 19.82 4.43 -6.96
N GLU A 116 20.88 3.67 -7.28
CA GLU A 116 21.44 2.61 -6.43
C GLU A 116 22.03 3.11 -5.10
N ASN A 117 22.29 4.41 -4.99
CA ASN A 117 22.82 5.08 -3.80
C ASN A 117 21.74 5.85 -3.01
N PHE A 118 20.44 5.56 -3.24
CA PHE A 118 19.31 6.29 -2.62
C PHE A 118 19.21 7.78 -2.99
N GLU A 119 20.09 8.28 -3.87
CA GLU A 119 20.05 9.66 -4.35
C GLU A 119 18.95 9.80 -5.40
N THR A 120 18.25 10.93 -5.37
CA THR A 120 17.19 11.26 -6.31
C THR A 120 17.76 11.73 -7.66
N THR A 121 16.90 12.28 -8.52
CA THR A 121 17.34 12.96 -9.74
C THR A 121 18.04 14.29 -9.46
N THR A 122 17.84 14.86 -8.28
CA THR A 122 18.53 16.06 -7.82
C THR A 122 19.76 15.67 -7.02
N GLU A 123 20.92 16.20 -7.43
CA GLU A 123 22.20 15.97 -6.75
C GLU A 123 22.12 16.40 -5.28
N GLY A 124 22.63 15.53 -4.39
CA GLY A 124 22.67 15.80 -2.95
C GLY A 124 21.33 15.64 -2.23
N VAL A 125 20.26 15.26 -2.94
CA VAL A 125 18.94 14.94 -2.35
C VAL A 125 18.73 13.43 -2.35
N PHE A 126 18.40 12.86 -1.20
CA PHE A 126 18.26 11.42 -1.00
C PHE A 126 16.87 11.04 -0.48
N VAL A 127 16.40 9.83 -0.78
CA VAL A 127 15.10 9.34 -0.35
C VAL A 127 15.11 7.87 0.09
N CYS A 128 14.49 7.60 1.24
CA CYS A 128 14.31 6.26 1.80
C CYS A 128 12.89 6.06 2.35
N GLY A 129 12.52 4.81 2.61
CA GLY A 129 11.21 4.47 3.15
C GLY A 129 10.10 4.68 2.13
N ASP A 130 8.87 4.83 2.62
CA ASP A 130 7.66 4.79 1.77
C ASP A 130 7.67 5.84 0.65
N ALA A 131 8.32 6.99 0.84
CA ALA A 131 8.41 8.04 -0.18
C ALA A 131 9.20 7.61 -1.43
N GLY A 132 10.19 6.73 -1.30
CA GLY A 132 11.00 6.22 -2.42
C GLY A 132 10.74 4.75 -2.75
N ARG A 133 10.18 3.99 -1.81
CA ARG A 133 9.89 2.55 -1.95
C ARG A 133 8.43 2.25 -2.34
N GLY A 134 7.52 3.12 -1.90
CA GLY A 134 6.09 2.81 -1.74
C GLY A 134 5.80 2.16 -0.37
N GLN A 135 4.52 2.10 -0.02
CA GLN A 135 4.05 1.56 1.27
C GLN A 135 4.67 0.21 1.62
N SER A 136 5.23 0.13 2.81
CA SER A 136 5.91 -1.06 3.29
C SER A 136 5.84 -1.14 4.82
N LEU A 137 6.49 -2.17 5.39
CA LEU A 137 6.62 -2.31 6.85
C LEU A 137 7.67 -1.36 7.40
N ILE A 138 7.50 -0.95 8.66
CA ILE A 138 8.44 -0.09 9.39
C ILE A 138 9.89 -0.60 9.37
N VAL A 139 10.11 -1.92 9.40
CA VAL A 139 11.45 -2.52 9.34
C VAL A 139 12.17 -2.19 8.03
N TRP A 140 11.43 -2.07 6.92
CA TRP A 140 12.00 -1.65 5.64
C TRP A 140 12.40 -0.17 5.67
N ALA A 141 11.55 0.70 6.22
CA ALA A 141 11.89 2.11 6.37
C ALA A 141 13.15 2.31 7.23
N ILE A 142 13.28 1.57 8.33
CA ILE A 142 14.47 1.59 9.20
C ILE A 142 15.71 1.09 8.43
N ALA A 143 15.60 -0.04 7.73
CA ALA A 143 16.72 -0.60 6.99
C ALA A 143 17.16 0.31 5.84
N GLU A 144 16.22 0.86 5.06
CA GLU A 144 16.54 1.82 3.99
C GLU A 144 17.10 3.12 4.54
N GLY A 145 16.60 3.62 5.68
CA GLY A 145 17.15 4.80 6.33
C GLY A 145 18.61 4.63 6.71
N ARG A 146 19.01 3.45 7.20
CA ARG A 146 20.42 3.12 7.49
C ARG A 146 21.26 3.06 6.22
N SER A 147 20.78 2.41 5.17
CA SER A 147 21.49 2.36 3.89
C SER A 147 21.62 3.74 3.23
N ALA A 148 20.57 4.57 3.27
CA ALA A 148 20.59 5.92 2.75
C ALA A 148 21.56 6.80 3.54
N ALA A 149 21.61 6.68 4.87
CA ALA A 149 22.60 7.39 5.68
C ALA A 149 24.05 7.01 5.30
N ALA A 150 24.32 5.74 5.02
CA ALA A 150 25.63 5.30 4.53
C ALA A 150 25.99 5.89 3.15
N ALA A 151 24.99 6.02 2.27
CA ALA A 151 25.17 6.67 0.97
C ALA A 151 25.43 8.18 1.09
N VAL A 152 24.67 8.87 1.95
CA VAL A 152 24.88 10.31 2.25
C VAL A 152 26.28 10.54 2.84
N ASP A 153 26.72 9.71 3.79
CA ASP A 153 28.06 9.81 4.38
C ASP A 153 29.17 9.59 3.33
N THR A 154 28.97 8.66 2.41
CA THR A 154 29.88 8.44 1.27
C THR A 154 29.89 9.64 0.33
N TYR A 155 28.73 10.23 0.02
CA TYR A 155 28.62 11.42 -0.83
C TYR A 155 29.37 12.62 -0.22
N LEU A 156 29.22 12.85 1.09
CA LEU A 156 29.82 13.98 1.79
C LEU A 156 31.32 13.81 2.08
N THR A 157 31.80 12.58 2.30
CA THR A 157 33.17 12.35 2.82
C THR A 157 34.04 11.48 1.91
N GLY A 158 33.49 10.92 0.83
CA GLY A 158 34.16 10.04 -0.12
C GLY A 158 34.30 8.58 0.33
N ARG A 159 33.89 8.23 1.55
CA ARG A 159 33.86 6.85 2.09
C ARG A 159 32.85 6.72 3.21
N THR A 160 32.49 5.51 3.61
CA THR A 160 31.67 5.31 4.83
C THR A 160 32.13 4.10 5.63
N GLN A 161 31.87 4.14 6.94
CA GLN A 161 31.92 2.98 7.84
C GLN A 161 30.52 2.60 8.33
N LEU A 162 29.47 3.30 7.86
CA LEU A 162 28.09 3.02 8.25
C LEU A 162 27.59 1.76 7.53
N PRO A 163 26.71 0.98 8.17
CA PRO A 163 26.16 -0.23 7.57
C PRO A 163 25.09 0.10 6.51
N ALA A 164 25.14 -0.60 5.38
CA ALA A 164 24.11 -0.59 4.33
C ALA A 164 23.38 -1.95 4.27
N PRO A 165 22.38 -2.20 5.14
CA PRO A 165 21.78 -3.52 5.29
C PRO A 165 21.01 -4.02 4.05
N ILE A 166 20.50 -3.11 3.22
CA ILE A 166 19.74 -3.47 2.01
C ILE A 166 20.01 -2.48 0.85
N PRO A 167 20.01 -2.94 -0.41
CA PRO A 167 20.00 -2.07 -1.57
C PRO A 167 18.61 -1.44 -1.83
N PRO A 168 18.52 -0.31 -2.55
CA PRO A 168 17.25 0.34 -2.91
C PRO A 168 16.26 -0.56 -3.67
N THR A 169 16.78 -1.57 -4.36
CA THR A 169 16.06 -2.54 -5.20
C THR A 169 15.55 -3.75 -4.42
N ALA A 170 15.91 -3.92 -3.15
CA ALA A 170 15.45 -5.06 -2.34
C ALA A 170 13.91 -5.07 -2.21
N ARG A 171 13.26 -6.20 -2.49
CA ARG A 171 11.81 -6.38 -2.39
C ARG A 171 11.48 -7.69 -1.63
N PRO A 172 10.30 -7.78 -0.99
CA PRO A 172 9.83 -9.07 -0.45
C PRO A 172 9.68 -10.09 -1.58
N MET A 173 9.84 -11.39 -1.27
CA MET A 173 9.51 -12.45 -2.22
C MET A 173 7.99 -12.44 -2.47
N MET A 174 7.61 -12.36 -3.74
CA MET A 174 6.23 -12.40 -4.21
C MET A 174 5.97 -13.69 -5.00
N VAL A 175 4.69 -14.09 -5.07
CA VAL A 175 4.17 -15.16 -5.94
C VAL A 175 3.55 -14.52 -7.17
#